data_AF-A0A942F132-F1
#
_entry.id   AF-A0A942F132-F1
#
_cell.length_a   1.000
_cell.length_b   1.000
_cell.length_c   1.000
_cell.angle_alpha   90.00
_cell.angle_beta   90.00
_cell.angle_gamma   90.00
#
_symmetry.space_group_name_H-M   'P 1'
#
loop_
_entity.id
_entity.type
_entity.pdbx_description
1 polymer ?
#
loop_
_entity_poly.entity_id
_entity_poly.type
_entity_poly.pdbx_seq_one_letter_code
_entity_poly.pdbx_strand_id
1 'polypeptide(L)'
;MRHSEYRIKRSAWRIRRSALPLFFSLCLLFAFATQAAAATVIPIVFPVNGECGFTDTFGAPRGGGTRTHEGTDIMAAKMTPLVAAVDGVISRLNNGEQTSTANGLPYYNLMLKGDDGNAYYYVHLNNDTPGTDDGMGGPRNAYAPGIVNGSRVVAGEHIAYVGDSGNAEESSPHLHFEIHQGGYKNPINPYPSLMAAKAGLFKDIGTDDWCFQYVFSLVKKGVVSGYGDGTFKPTSAVTRAEFIKMVVTANGIDTLTAHNGYFPDVSSAHWVSPYVEAAKALNIISGDAAGNFRPDVIINRAEAAKIVVNAANANENASGELFSDVASDFWAYVPIMTARNSGIINGYPDGTFRPVGGASRAESAKIIFSISP
;
A
#
# COMPACT_ATOMS: atom_id res chain seq x y z
N MET A 1 -9.32 -107.18 -40.77
CA MET A 1 -9.93 -107.46 -39.45
C MET A 1 -10.52 -106.16 -38.90
N ARG A 2 -11.85 -106.17 -38.71
CA ARG A 2 -12.77 -105.27 -37.98
C ARG A 2 -12.78 -103.73 -38.24
N HIS A 3 -13.98 -103.33 -38.69
CA HIS A 3 -14.62 -102.02 -38.84
C HIS A 3 -14.73 -101.15 -37.57
N SER A 4 -14.82 -99.82 -37.79
CA SER A 4 -15.96 -98.89 -37.52
C SER A 4 -15.44 -97.51 -37.05
N GLU A 5 -15.62 -96.40 -37.79
CA GLU A 5 -16.81 -95.55 -38.04
C GLU A 5 -17.13 -94.47 -36.97
N TYR A 6 -17.50 -93.26 -37.48
CA TYR A 6 -18.18 -92.11 -36.86
C TYR A 6 -17.39 -91.26 -35.81
N ARG A 7 -17.41 -89.91 -35.78
CA ARG A 7 -18.52 -88.96 -36.04
C ARG A 7 -18.02 -87.49 -36.05
N ILE A 8 -18.56 -86.66 -36.95
CA ILE A 8 -18.36 -85.20 -37.03
C ILE A 8 -19.22 -84.50 -35.96
N LYS A 9 -18.67 -83.48 -35.28
CA LYS A 9 -19.46 -82.45 -34.57
C LYS A 9 -18.91 -81.05 -34.88
N ARG A 10 -19.74 -80.27 -35.58
CA ARG A 10 -19.64 -78.80 -35.66
C ARG A 10 -20.04 -78.22 -34.29
N SER A 11 -19.31 -77.22 -33.81
CA SER A 11 -19.78 -76.37 -32.72
C SER A 11 -19.53 -74.90 -33.06
N ALA A 12 -20.62 -74.14 -32.96
CA ALA A 12 -20.78 -72.77 -33.38
C ALA A 12 -20.10 -71.79 -32.41
N TRP A 13 -19.53 -70.74 -32.99
CA TRP A 13 -18.87 -69.63 -32.32
C TRP A 13 -19.92 -68.75 -31.61
N ARG A 14 -19.84 -68.65 -30.29
CA ARG A 14 -20.63 -67.72 -29.46
C ARG A 14 -19.90 -66.38 -29.37
N ILE A 15 -20.60 -65.32 -29.77
CA ILE A 15 -20.22 -63.91 -29.66
C ILE A 15 -19.96 -63.55 -28.18
N ARG A 16 -18.75 -63.10 -27.85
CA ARG A 16 -18.41 -62.54 -26.54
C ARG A 16 -18.92 -61.09 -26.47
N ARG A 17 -19.76 -60.81 -25.47
CA ARG A 17 -20.13 -59.46 -25.05
C ARG A 17 -18.91 -58.74 -24.51
N SER A 18 -18.51 -57.66 -25.17
CA SER A 18 -17.51 -56.70 -24.70
C SER A 18 -18.11 -55.88 -23.55
N ALA A 19 -17.54 -56.04 -22.35
CA ALA A 19 -17.79 -55.16 -21.21
C ALA A 19 -16.99 -53.87 -21.44
N LEU A 20 -17.68 -52.74 -21.62
CA LEU A 20 -17.07 -51.41 -21.54
C LEU A 20 -16.84 -51.06 -20.05
N PRO A 21 -15.69 -50.50 -19.66
CA PRO A 21 -15.52 -49.96 -18.32
C PRO A 21 -16.28 -48.64 -18.21
N LEU A 22 -17.20 -48.53 -17.24
CA LEU A 22 -17.74 -47.25 -16.80
C LEU A 22 -16.61 -46.43 -16.16
N PHE A 23 -16.14 -45.41 -16.85
CA PHE A 23 -15.36 -44.33 -16.25
C PHE A 23 -16.32 -43.47 -15.43
N PHE A 24 -16.31 -43.63 -14.11
CA PHE A 24 -16.82 -42.62 -13.18
C PHE A 24 -15.87 -41.42 -13.25
N SER A 25 -16.19 -40.46 -14.10
CA SER A 25 -15.52 -39.16 -14.09
C SER A 25 -16.02 -38.40 -12.87
N LEU A 26 -15.24 -38.45 -11.80
CA LEU A 26 -15.41 -37.59 -10.63
C LEU A 26 -15.05 -36.17 -11.07
N CYS A 27 -16.05 -35.40 -11.54
CA CYS A 27 -15.91 -33.96 -11.72
C CYS A 27 -15.71 -33.32 -10.33
N LEU A 28 -14.45 -33.21 -9.91
CA LEU A 28 -14.02 -32.27 -8.89
C LEU A 28 -14.26 -30.87 -9.45
N LEU A 29 -15.40 -30.27 -9.09
CA LEU A 29 -15.62 -28.84 -9.18
C LEU A 29 -14.59 -28.16 -8.27
N PHE A 30 -13.42 -27.83 -8.83
CA PHE A 30 -12.55 -26.84 -8.24
C PHE A 30 -13.28 -25.50 -8.31
N ALA A 31 -13.94 -25.13 -7.22
CA ALA A 31 -14.30 -23.75 -6.98
C ALA A 31 -12.99 -22.98 -6.82
N PHE A 32 -12.48 -22.42 -7.93
CA PHE A 32 -11.49 -21.36 -7.87
C PHE A 32 -12.18 -20.16 -7.24
N ALA A 33 -12.06 -20.02 -5.92
CA ALA A 33 -12.25 -18.72 -5.29
C ALA A 33 -11.17 -17.82 -5.88
N THR A 34 -11.56 -16.92 -6.78
CA THR A 34 -10.68 -15.85 -7.22
C THR A 34 -10.41 -15.00 -5.99
N GLN A 35 -9.18 -15.09 -5.47
CA GLN A 35 -8.68 -14.10 -4.52
C GLN A 35 -8.75 -12.76 -5.27
N ALA A 36 -9.71 -11.90 -4.92
CA ALA A 36 -9.76 -10.55 -5.46
C ALA A 36 -8.39 -9.91 -5.18
N ALA A 37 -7.69 -9.48 -6.22
CA ALA A 37 -6.45 -8.74 -6.06
C ALA A 37 -6.76 -7.53 -5.16
N ALA A 38 -5.96 -7.34 -4.11
CA ALA A 38 -6.13 -6.18 -3.24
C ALA A 38 -6.02 -4.92 -4.10
N ALA A 39 -6.98 -3.99 -3.93
CA ALA A 39 -6.97 -2.76 -4.69
C ALA A 39 -5.69 -1.96 -4.40
N THR A 40 -5.00 -1.51 -5.44
CA THR A 40 -3.80 -0.68 -5.30
C THR A 40 -4.17 0.64 -4.62
N VAL A 41 -3.59 0.92 -3.46
CA VAL A 41 -3.74 2.19 -2.75
C VAL A 41 -2.48 3.02 -2.97
N ILE A 42 -2.64 4.18 -3.61
CA ILE A 42 -1.58 5.17 -3.76
C ILE A 42 -1.83 6.28 -2.74
N PRO A 43 -1.03 6.33 -1.67
CA PRO A 43 -0.75 7.51 -0.89
C PRO A 43 -0.76 8.86 -1.56
N ILE A 44 -1.75 9.66 -1.15
CA ILE A 44 -1.97 11.03 -1.56
C ILE A 44 -2.47 11.88 -0.38
N VAL A 45 -2.29 13.19 -0.47
CA VAL A 45 -3.15 14.18 0.19
C VAL A 45 -4.49 14.21 -0.54
N PHE A 46 -5.59 14.34 0.20
CA PHE A 46 -6.92 14.38 -0.41
C PHE A 46 -7.04 15.64 -1.30
N PRO A 47 -7.39 15.51 -2.60
CA PRO A 47 -7.17 16.57 -3.58
C PRO A 47 -8.16 17.74 -3.48
N VAL A 48 -9.28 17.60 -2.75
CA VAL A 48 -10.27 18.67 -2.56
C VAL A 48 -10.18 19.19 -1.12
N ASN A 49 -9.81 20.47 -0.97
CA ASN A 49 -9.73 21.13 0.33
C ASN A 49 -11.07 21.82 0.66
N GLY A 50 -12.07 21.01 1.05
CA GLY A 50 -13.41 21.47 1.41
C GLY A 50 -14.41 20.32 1.58
N GLU A 51 -15.65 20.68 1.93
CA GLU A 51 -16.76 19.73 1.97
C GLU A 51 -16.98 19.09 0.60
N CYS A 52 -17.10 17.77 0.58
CA CYS A 52 -17.25 17.02 -0.66
C CYS A 52 -17.85 15.62 -0.44
N GLY A 53 -18.39 15.04 -1.51
CA GLY A 53 -18.88 13.65 -1.56
C GLY A 53 -18.34 12.91 -2.77
N PHE A 54 -18.06 11.61 -2.64
CA PHE A 54 -17.61 10.76 -3.75
C PHE A 54 -17.99 9.31 -3.48
N THR A 55 -18.11 8.53 -4.53
CA THR A 55 -18.40 7.09 -4.50
C THR A 55 -17.52 6.37 -5.52
N ASP A 56 -17.35 5.06 -5.35
CA ASP A 56 -16.59 4.27 -6.31
C ASP A 56 -17.36 4.20 -7.64
N THR A 57 -16.81 4.88 -8.64
CA THR A 57 -17.36 4.96 -10.00
C THR A 57 -16.34 4.52 -11.04
N PHE A 58 -15.18 3.99 -10.62
CA PHE A 58 -14.15 3.54 -11.55
C PHE A 58 -14.64 2.34 -12.35
N GLY A 59 -14.35 2.31 -13.66
CA GLY A 59 -14.83 1.27 -14.56
C GLY A 59 -16.30 1.40 -14.96
N ALA A 60 -17.06 2.36 -14.40
CA ALA A 60 -18.45 2.57 -14.78
C ALA A 60 -18.58 2.95 -16.27
N PRO A 61 -19.65 2.51 -16.98
CA PRO A 61 -19.86 2.86 -18.37
C PRO A 61 -20.00 4.38 -18.59
N ARG A 62 -19.31 4.93 -19.59
CA ARG A 62 -19.41 6.32 -20.04
C ARG A 62 -19.67 6.37 -21.55
N GLY A 63 -20.23 7.49 -22.03
CA GLY A 63 -20.53 7.70 -23.45
C GLY A 63 -21.45 6.62 -24.05
N GLY A 64 -22.48 6.20 -23.30
CA GLY A 64 -23.39 5.13 -23.73
C GLY A 64 -22.78 3.72 -23.71
N GLY A 65 -21.64 3.52 -23.02
CA GLY A 65 -20.95 2.23 -22.92
C GLY A 65 -19.76 2.08 -23.87
N THR A 66 -19.38 3.15 -24.58
CA THR A 66 -18.24 3.16 -25.52
C THR A 66 -16.88 3.29 -24.83
N ARG A 67 -16.85 3.75 -23.58
CA ARG A 67 -15.64 3.81 -22.75
C ARG A 67 -15.99 3.57 -21.28
N THR A 68 -14.97 3.32 -20.46
CA THR A 68 -15.08 3.24 -19.01
C THR A 68 -14.67 4.54 -18.34
N HIS A 69 -15.12 4.74 -17.11
CA HIS A 69 -14.68 5.83 -16.25
C HIS A 69 -13.30 5.51 -15.66
N GLU A 70 -12.29 6.35 -15.94
CA GLU A 70 -10.89 6.13 -15.53
C GLU A 70 -10.51 6.91 -14.25
N GLY A 71 -11.50 7.53 -13.61
CA GLY A 71 -11.32 8.33 -12.41
C GLY A 71 -12.42 8.13 -11.38
N THR A 72 -12.41 9.00 -10.37
CA THR A 72 -13.48 9.14 -9.37
C THR A 72 -13.95 10.58 -9.37
N ASP A 73 -15.27 10.78 -9.45
CA ASP A 73 -15.87 12.10 -9.38
C ASP A 73 -16.04 12.50 -7.91
N ILE A 74 -15.44 13.63 -7.53
CA ILE A 74 -15.50 14.20 -6.19
C ILE A 74 -16.35 15.46 -6.25
N MET A 75 -17.61 15.31 -5.85
CA MET A 75 -18.62 16.36 -5.84
C MET A 75 -18.27 17.42 -4.79
N ALA A 76 -18.14 18.68 -5.20
CA ALA A 76 -17.82 19.80 -4.33
C ALA A 76 -18.33 21.11 -4.98
N ALA A 77 -18.53 22.16 -4.18
CA ALA A 77 -18.97 23.45 -4.72
C ALA A 77 -17.93 24.02 -5.71
N LYS A 78 -18.38 24.75 -6.74
CA LYS A 78 -17.49 25.55 -7.60
C LYS A 78 -16.60 26.44 -6.73
N MET A 79 -15.38 26.71 -7.20
CA MET A 79 -14.37 27.47 -6.47
C MET A 79 -13.86 26.83 -5.16
N THR A 80 -14.21 25.57 -4.86
CA THR A 80 -13.55 24.84 -3.77
C THR A 80 -12.07 24.65 -4.14
N PRO A 81 -11.12 25.00 -3.24
CA PRO A 81 -9.70 24.85 -3.54
C PRO A 81 -9.31 23.38 -3.76
N LEU A 82 -8.51 23.16 -4.79
CA LEU A 82 -7.86 21.88 -5.10
C LEU A 82 -6.38 21.95 -4.74
N VAL A 83 -5.88 20.88 -4.16
CA VAL A 83 -4.49 20.79 -3.71
C VAL A 83 -3.72 19.70 -4.45
N ALA A 84 -2.39 19.84 -4.51
CA ALA A 84 -1.53 18.80 -5.04
C ALA A 84 -1.61 17.54 -4.18
N ALA A 85 -2.05 16.44 -4.78
CA ALA A 85 -2.15 15.13 -4.13
C ALA A 85 -0.79 14.58 -3.65
N VAL A 86 0.31 14.97 -4.30
CA VAL A 86 1.68 14.57 -3.96
C VAL A 86 2.66 15.68 -4.30
N ASP A 87 3.89 15.58 -3.80
CA ASP A 87 5.02 16.36 -4.31
C ASP A 87 5.26 16.04 -5.78
N GLY A 88 5.56 17.06 -6.59
CA GLY A 88 5.84 16.81 -8.00
C GLY A 88 5.91 18.07 -8.85
N VAL A 89 5.72 17.89 -10.15
CA VAL A 89 5.77 18.96 -11.15
C VAL A 89 4.48 18.99 -11.95
N ILE A 90 3.90 20.19 -12.10
CA ILE A 90 2.79 20.44 -13.02
C ILE A 90 3.31 20.28 -14.44
N SER A 91 3.05 19.13 -15.04
CA SER A 91 3.61 18.73 -16.33
C SER A 91 2.78 19.20 -17.53
N ARG A 92 1.49 19.46 -17.30
CA ARG A 92 0.57 19.97 -18.31
C ARG A 92 -0.60 20.72 -17.67
N LEU A 93 -0.97 21.83 -18.29
CA LEU A 93 -2.20 22.61 -18.07
C LEU A 93 -2.94 22.72 -19.40
N ASN A 94 -4.27 22.68 -19.38
CA ASN A 94 -5.09 23.05 -20.52
C ASN A 94 -5.93 24.28 -20.20
N ASN A 95 -5.61 25.40 -20.83
CA ASN A 95 -6.20 26.71 -20.54
C ASN A 95 -7.52 26.96 -21.31
N GLY A 96 -8.27 25.92 -21.65
CA GLY A 96 -9.43 26.02 -22.55
C GLY A 96 -9.09 26.11 -24.04
N GLU A 97 -7.82 26.05 -24.42
CA GLU A 97 -7.37 26.03 -25.83
C GLU A 97 -7.83 24.77 -26.57
N GLN A 98 -7.99 23.67 -25.83
CA GLN A 98 -8.58 22.44 -26.33
C GLN A 98 -10.05 22.34 -25.91
N THR A 99 -10.85 21.72 -26.78
CA THR A 99 -12.27 21.47 -26.55
C THR A 99 -12.52 20.00 -26.22
N SER A 100 -13.53 19.73 -25.40
CA SER A 100 -14.00 18.37 -25.14
C SER A 100 -14.56 17.75 -26.43
N THR A 101 -14.21 16.50 -26.69
CA THR A 101 -14.72 15.77 -27.86
C THR A 101 -16.19 15.40 -27.75
N ALA A 102 -16.76 15.45 -26.54
CA ALA A 102 -18.16 15.07 -26.30
C ALA A 102 -19.15 16.18 -26.67
N ASN A 103 -18.81 17.45 -26.43
CA ASN A 103 -19.71 18.58 -26.66
C ASN A 103 -19.05 19.81 -27.32
N GLY A 104 -17.75 19.77 -27.62
CA GLY A 104 -17.04 20.86 -28.27
C GLY A 104 -16.76 22.07 -27.35
N LEU A 105 -17.06 21.98 -26.05
CA LEU A 105 -16.82 23.09 -25.11
C LEU A 105 -15.34 23.13 -24.65
N PRO A 106 -14.77 24.33 -24.45
CA PRO A 106 -13.48 24.50 -23.78
C PRO A 106 -13.47 23.82 -22.41
N TYR A 107 -12.34 23.26 -22.01
CA TYR A 107 -12.20 22.61 -20.71
C TYR A 107 -10.87 22.91 -20.04
N TYR A 108 -10.86 22.85 -18.72
CA TYR A 108 -9.68 23.12 -17.92
C TYR A 108 -9.28 21.87 -17.13
N ASN A 109 -8.00 21.55 -17.20
CA ASN A 109 -7.40 20.42 -16.49
C ASN A 109 -5.94 20.70 -16.12
N LEU A 110 -5.39 19.86 -15.25
CA LEU A 110 -3.96 19.79 -15.03
C LEU A 110 -3.48 18.35 -14.85
N MET A 111 -2.22 18.11 -15.22
CA MET A 111 -1.49 16.88 -15.01
C MET A 111 -0.33 17.12 -14.05
N LEU A 112 -0.38 16.50 -12.88
CA LEU A 112 0.72 16.48 -11.92
C LEU A 112 1.53 15.19 -12.14
N LYS A 113 2.82 15.35 -12.47
CA LYS A 113 3.79 14.25 -12.45
C LYS A 113 4.37 14.18 -11.04
N GLY A 114 4.02 13.14 -10.29
CA GLY A 114 4.49 12.92 -8.93
C GLY A 114 5.95 12.50 -8.87
N ASP A 115 6.64 12.91 -7.81
CA ASP A 115 7.98 12.42 -7.47
C ASP A 115 7.98 10.91 -7.14
N ASP A 116 6.80 10.36 -6.82
CA ASP A 116 6.57 8.94 -6.64
C ASP A 116 6.49 8.13 -7.95
N GLY A 117 6.71 8.79 -9.10
CA GLY A 117 6.70 8.17 -10.42
C GLY A 117 5.31 8.00 -11.04
N ASN A 118 4.24 8.38 -10.33
CA ASN A 118 2.87 8.31 -10.83
C ASN A 118 2.45 9.62 -11.49
N ALA A 119 1.33 9.60 -12.21
CA ALA A 119 0.70 10.80 -12.75
C ALA A 119 -0.72 10.97 -12.20
N TYR A 120 -1.12 12.21 -11.97
CA TYR A 120 -2.39 12.57 -11.35
C TYR A 120 -3.10 13.57 -12.24
N TYR A 121 -4.32 13.24 -12.67
CA TYR A 121 -5.08 14.05 -13.61
C TYR A 121 -6.27 14.68 -12.90
N TYR A 122 -6.41 15.99 -13.03
CA TYR A 122 -7.48 16.77 -12.44
C TYR A 122 -8.27 17.41 -13.57
N VAL A 123 -9.54 17.07 -13.68
CA VAL A 123 -10.41 17.49 -14.79
C VAL A 123 -11.66 18.16 -14.24
N HIS A 124 -12.31 18.96 -15.10
CA HIS A 124 -13.44 19.82 -14.77
C HIS A 124 -13.05 20.95 -13.80
N LEU A 125 -11.86 21.54 -14.03
CA LEU A 125 -11.45 22.73 -13.28
C LEU A 125 -12.32 23.93 -13.66
N ASN A 126 -12.40 24.90 -12.75
CA ASN A 126 -13.27 26.06 -12.90
C ASN A 126 -12.96 26.88 -14.17
N ASN A 127 -13.99 27.13 -14.98
CA ASN A 127 -13.97 28.03 -16.13
C ASN A 127 -14.90 29.23 -15.94
N ASP A 128 -15.54 29.40 -14.79
CA ASP A 128 -16.52 30.46 -14.53
C ASP A 128 -15.94 31.67 -13.81
N THR A 129 -16.55 32.81 -14.04
CA THR A 129 -16.40 33.95 -13.14
C THR A 129 -16.92 33.55 -11.73
N PRO A 130 -16.22 33.90 -10.63
CA PRO A 130 -16.69 33.53 -9.30
C PRO A 130 -18.12 33.98 -9.02
N GLY A 131 -19.00 33.03 -8.72
CA GLY A 131 -20.43 33.27 -8.47
C GLY A 131 -21.34 33.19 -9.70
N THR A 132 -20.80 32.82 -10.87
CA THR A 132 -21.57 32.61 -12.11
C THR A 132 -21.43 31.18 -12.63
N ASP A 133 -22.10 30.94 -13.75
CA ASP A 133 -22.05 29.72 -14.56
C ASP A 133 -22.01 30.15 -16.03
N ASP A 134 -20.91 30.82 -16.40
CA ASP A 134 -20.77 31.58 -17.65
C ASP A 134 -19.69 31.03 -18.59
N GLY A 135 -18.82 30.13 -18.11
CA GLY A 135 -17.67 29.62 -18.86
C GLY A 135 -16.66 30.71 -19.27
N MET A 136 -16.73 31.91 -18.67
CA MET A 136 -15.92 33.09 -19.05
C MET A 136 -14.83 33.46 -18.03
N GLY A 137 -14.67 32.70 -16.94
CA GLY A 137 -13.69 32.95 -15.88
C GLY A 137 -12.24 32.85 -16.31
N GLY A 138 -11.93 32.04 -17.32
CA GLY A 138 -10.56 31.91 -17.85
C GLY A 138 -9.55 31.25 -16.88
N PRO A 139 -8.27 31.14 -17.29
CA PRO A 139 -7.24 30.42 -16.51
C PRO A 139 -6.99 30.98 -15.11
N ARG A 140 -7.25 32.28 -14.89
CA ARG A 140 -7.06 32.94 -13.58
C ARG A 140 -8.03 32.45 -12.51
N ASN A 141 -9.19 31.95 -12.93
CA ASN A 141 -10.17 31.37 -12.03
C ASN A 141 -10.13 29.83 -12.03
N ALA A 142 -9.35 29.21 -12.94
CA ALA A 142 -9.12 27.77 -12.97
C ALA A 142 -7.98 27.33 -12.04
N TYR A 143 -6.89 28.09 -12.05
CA TYR A 143 -5.63 27.72 -11.41
C TYR A 143 -5.25 28.67 -10.28
N ALA A 144 -4.54 28.15 -9.28
CA ALA A 144 -3.99 28.98 -8.22
C ALA A 144 -2.95 29.97 -8.78
N PRO A 145 -2.81 31.17 -8.19
CA PRO A 145 -1.83 32.17 -8.64
C PRO A 145 -0.41 31.60 -8.71
N GLY A 146 0.25 31.75 -9.86
CA GLY A 146 1.65 31.32 -10.05
C GLY A 146 1.82 29.87 -10.55
N ILE A 147 0.74 29.09 -10.63
CA ILE A 147 0.79 27.76 -11.22
C ILE A 147 0.87 27.84 -12.75
N VAL A 148 1.95 27.29 -13.32
CA VAL A 148 2.21 27.19 -14.76
C VAL A 148 2.81 25.82 -15.08
N ASN A 149 2.91 25.48 -16.36
CA ASN A 149 3.67 24.29 -16.79
C ASN A 149 5.12 24.38 -16.30
N GLY A 150 5.57 23.34 -15.62
CA GLY A 150 6.89 23.24 -15.01
C GLY A 150 6.95 23.68 -13.54
N SER A 151 5.86 24.21 -12.96
CA SER A 151 5.83 24.56 -11.54
C SER A 151 6.08 23.31 -10.67
N ARG A 152 7.06 23.41 -9.77
CA ARG A 152 7.25 22.47 -8.67
C ARG A 152 6.20 22.75 -7.60
N VAL A 153 5.55 21.71 -7.10
CA VAL A 153 4.55 21.79 -6.03
C VAL A 153 4.86 20.78 -4.93
N VAL A 154 4.41 21.07 -3.72
CA VAL A 154 4.42 20.13 -2.59
C VAL A 154 3.02 19.61 -2.30
N ALA A 155 2.91 18.41 -1.75
CA ALA A 155 1.64 17.83 -1.39
C ALA A 155 0.85 18.75 -0.44
N GLY A 156 -0.44 18.96 -0.73
CA GLY A 156 -1.31 19.89 0.00
C GLY A 156 -1.23 21.35 -0.45
N GLU A 157 -0.30 21.71 -1.35
CA GLU A 157 -0.26 23.05 -1.94
C GLU A 157 -1.48 23.32 -2.81
N HIS A 158 -2.09 24.49 -2.68
CA HIS A 158 -3.23 24.91 -3.48
C HIS A 158 -2.83 25.15 -4.95
N ILE A 159 -3.47 24.44 -5.88
CA ILE A 159 -3.08 24.43 -7.30
C ILE A 159 -4.19 24.81 -8.28
N ALA A 160 -5.47 24.63 -7.92
CA ALA A 160 -6.59 24.86 -8.81
C ALA A 160 -7.91 25.00 -8.06
N TYR A 161 -9.01 25.15 -8.79
CA TYR A 161 -10.35 25.26 -8.25
C TYR A 161 -11.29 24.25 -8.90
N VAL A 162 -12.19 23.67 -8.10
CA VAL A 162 -13.31 22.84 -8.59
C VAL A 162 -14.21 23.66 -9.51
N GLY A 163 -14.62 23.05 -10.62
CA GLY A 163 -15.64 23.60 -11.51
C GLY A 163 -16.41 22.49 -12.21
N ASP A 164 -16.74 22.74 -13.46
CA ASP A 164 -17.53 21.87 -14.33
C ASP A 164 -17.17 22.03 -15.81
N SER A 165 -16.02 22.60 -16.13
CA SER A 165 -15.64 22.90 -17.51
C SER A 165 -15.71 21.72 -18.48
N GLY A 166 -16.04 21.98 -19.73
CA GLY A 166 -16.02 20.99 -20.81
C GLY A 166 -17.29 20.16 -20.87
N ASN A 167 -17.19 18.83 -20.83
CA ASN A 167 -18.38 17.96 -20.88
C ASN A 167 -19.10 17.81 -19.55
N ALA A 168 -18.70 18.56 -18.52
CA ALA A 168 -19.42 18.65 -17.26
C ALA A 168 -20.25 19.94 -17.13
N GLU A 169 -20.24 20.83 -18.13
CA GLU A 169 -20.77 22.20 -18.02
C GLU A 169 -22.24 22.27 -17.57
N GLU A 170 -23.04 21.24 -17.86
CA GLU A 170 -24.45 21.16 -17.48
C GLU A 170 -24.70 20.21 -16.29
N SER A 171 -23.64 19.87 -15.56
CA SER A 171 -23.69 18.92 -14.44
C SER A 171 -23.34 19.58 -13.11
N SER A 172 -23.56 18.86 -12.01
CA SER A 172 -23.12 19.36 -10.70
C SER A 172 -21.60 19.48 -10.66
N PRO A 173 -21.04 20.55 -10.08
CA PRO A 173 -19.60 20.77 -10.05
C PRO A 173 -18.87 19.66 -9.29
N HIS A 174 -17.73 19.25 -9.83
CA HIS A 174 -16.94 18.16 -9.29
C HIS A 174 -15.50 18.20 -9.81
N LEU A 175 -14.58 17.63 -9.04
CA LEU A 175 -13.29 17.22 -9.55
C LEU A 175 -13.41 15.81 -10.09
N HIS A 176 -13.12 15.60 -11.38
CA HIS A 176 -12.81 14.27 -11.88
C HIS A 176 -11.31 14.01 -11.67
N PHE A 177 -11.00 13.09 -10.75
CA PHE A 177 -9.64 12.79 -10.32
C PHE A 177 -9.20 11.41 -10.79
N GLU A 178 -8.06 11.33 -11.47
CA GLU A 178 -7.46 10.06 -11.92
C GLU A 178 -6.07 9.88 -11.30
N ILE A 179 -5.69 8.62 -11.06
CA ILE A 179 -4.33 8.23 -10.70
C ILE A 179 -3.82 7.24 -11.73
N HIS A 180 -2.63 7.49 -12.27
CA HIS A 180 -1.99 6.66 -13.28
C HIS A 180 -0.66 6.13 -12.79
N GLN A 181 -0.54 4.80 -12.74
CA GLN A 181 0.62 4.12 -12.17
C GLN A 181 1.80 4.07 -13.15
N GLY A 182 2.97 4.56 -12.73
CA GLY A 182 4.17 4.59 -13.57
C GLY A 182 4.08 5.56 -14.76
N GLY A 183 3.37 6.68 -14.57
CA GLY A 183 3.08 7.68 -15.60
C GLY A 183 1.69 7.53 -16.20
N TYR A 184 1.31 8.42 -17.14
CA TYR A 184 -0.07 8.64 -17.59
C TYR A 184 -0.76 7.52 -18.41
N LYS A 185 -0.19 6.32 -18.55
CA LYS A 185 -0.77 5.28 -19.42
C LYS A 185 -1.60 4.22 -18.70
N ASN A 186 -1.53 4.17 -17.38
CA ASN A 186 -2.07 3.06 -16.60
C ASN A 186 -3.01 3.58 -15.50
N PRO A 187 -4.26 3.96 -15.83
CA PRO A 187 -5.22 4.40 -14.83
C PRO A 187 -5.52 3.28 -13.84
N ILE A 188 -5.55 3.61 -12.55
CA ILE A 188 -5.98 2.72 -11.47
C ILE A 188 -7.19 3.34 -10.75
N ASN A 189 -7.97 2.51 -10.05
CA ASN A 189 -9.09 3.01 -9.25
C ASN A 189 -8.61 3.99 -8.17
N PRO A 190 -8.98 5.29 -8.21
CA PRO A 190 -8.57 6.27 -7.21
C PRO A 190 -9.32 6.13 -5.88
N TYR A 191 -10.50 5.49 -5.87
CA TYR A 191 -11.40 5.46 -4.72
C TYR A 191 -10.74 4.95 -3.42
N PRO A 192 -9.96 3.84 -3.41
CA PRO A 192 -9.25 3.39 -2.20
C PRO A 192 -8.25 4.43 -1.66
N SER A 193 -7.52 5.11 -2.56
CA SER A 193 -6.56 6.18 -2.23
C SER A 193 -7.27 7.40 -1.64
N LEU A 194 -8.39 7.79 -2.23
CA LEU A 194 -9.24 8.89 -1.78
C LEU A 194 -9.86 8.60 -0.40
N MET A 195 -10.33 7.37 -0.18
CA MET A 195 -10.84 6.94 1.13
C MET A 195 -9.75 6.99 2.20
N ALA A 196 -8.55 6.47 1.89
CA ALA A 196 -7.41 6.51 2.80
C ALA A 196 -6.96 7.96 3.10
N ALA A 197 -6.99 8.84 2.12
CA ALA A 197 -6.61 10.24 2.28
C ALA A 197 -7.66 11.05 3.06
N LYS A 198 -8.97 10.80 2.86
CA LYS A 198 -10.04 11.55 3.56
C LYS A 198 -10.25 11.10 5.01
N ALA A 199 -10.08 9.81 5.28
CA ALA A 199 -10.34 9.27 6.62
C ALA A 199 -9.17 9.49 7.60
N GLY A 200 -8.02 9.97 7.12
CA GLY A 200 -6.73 9.52 7.68
C GLY A 200 -6.54 8.04 7.34
N LEU A 201 -5.31 7.59 7.11
CA LEU A 201 -5.04 6.20 6.73
C LEU A 201 -5.70 5.19 7.70
N PHE A 202 -5.84 5.61 8.96
CA PHE A 202 -6.59 4.95 10.02
C PHE A 202 -7.36 6.00 10.85
N LYS A 203 -8.49 5.61 11.45
CA LYS A 203 -9.36 6.50 12.26
C LYS A 203 -8.66 7.16 13.45
N ASP A 204 -7.56 6.57 13.90
CA ASP A 204 -6.77 6.95 15.06
C ASP A 204 -5.37 7.46 14.67
N ILE A 205 -5.17 7.80 13.40
CA ILE A 205 -3.99 8.52 12.90
C ILE A 205 -4.45 9.65 11.97
N GLY A 206 -4.34 10.88 12.45
CA GLY A 206 -4.49 12.09 11.64
C GLY A 206 -3.28 12.35 10.76
N THR A 207 -3.43 13.16 9.71
CA THR A 207 -2.33 13.54 8.80
C THR A 207 -1.21 14.31 9.49
N ASP A 208 -1.53 15.01 10.59
CA ASP A 208 -0.58 15.81 11.37
C ASP A 208 0.11 15.01 12.50
N ASP A 209 -0.25 13.73 12.68
CA ASP A 209 0.40 12.89 13.68
C ASP A 209 1.84 12.59 13.26
N TRP A 210 2.77 12.67 14.22
CA TRP A 210 4.21 12.45 13.99
C TRP A 210 4.52 11.11 13.30
N CYS A 211 3.66 10.11 13.49
CA CYS A 211 3.83 8.78 12.93
C CYS A 211 3.20 8.59 11.55
N PHE A 212 2.36 9.52 11.09
CA PHE A 212 1.56 9.39 9.87
C PHE A 212 2.43 9.01 8.68
N GLN A 213 3.47 9.79 8.37
CA GLN A 213 4.35 9.55 7.22
C GLN A 213 5.02 8.15 7.25
N TYR A 214 5.40 7.67 8.45
CA TYR A 214 6.08 6.38 8.60
C TYR A 214 5.10 5.23 8.41
N VAL A 215 3.94 5.31 9.07
CA VAL A 215 2.87 4.32 8.97
C VAL A 215 2.37 4.23 7.54
N PHE A 216 2.13 5.37 6.90
CA PHE A 216 1.72 5.50 5.51
C PHE A 216 2.69 4.87 4.53
N SER A 217 3.99 5.18 4.66
CA SER A 217 5.03 4.58 3.83
C SER A 217 5.08 3.06 3.98
N LEU A 218 4.94 2.55 5.20
CA LEU A 218 4.96 1.11 5.47
C LEU A 218 3.67 0.41 5.02
N VAL A 219 2.52 1.09 5.00
CA VAL A 219 1.29 0.57 4.38
C VAL A 219 1.47 0.43 2.86
N LYS A 220 2.09 1.40 2.16
CA LYS A 220 2.41 1.26 0.71
C LYS A 220 3.21 0.01 0.42
N LYS A 221 4.19 -0.26 1.27
CA LYS A 221 5.11 -1.39 1.13
C LYS A 221 4.48 -2.71 1.59
N GLY A 222 3.23 -2.70 2.07
CA GLY A 222 2.55 -3.89 2.60
C GLY A 222 3.16 -4.43 3.90
N VAL A 223 3.99 -3.64 4.58
CA VAL A 223 4.71 -4.02 5.80
C VAL A 223 3.78 -4.01 7.01
N VAL A 224 2.90 -3.01 7.07
CA VAL A 224 1.93 -2.85 8.16
C VAL A 224 0.52 -2.70 7.59
N SER A 225 -0.46 -3.07 8.41
CA SER A 225 -1.88 -2.88 8.15
C SER A 225 -2.58 -2.43 9.44
N GLY A 226 -3.79 -1.89 9.30
CA GLY A 226 -4.67 -1.63 10.44
C GLY A 226 -5.44 -2.87 10.88
N TYR A 227 -6.28 -2.68 11.89
CA TYR A 227 -7.23 -3.64 12.39
C TYR A 227 -8.56 -3.52 11.63
N GLY A 228 -9.40 -4.56 11.72
CA GLY A 228 -10.69 -4.61 11.02
C GLY A 228 -11.71 -3.54 11.44
N ASP A 229 -11.45 -2.81 12.53
CA ASP A 229 -12.26 -1.67 13.01
C ASP A 229 -11.86 -0.32 12.35
N GLY A 230 -10.81 -0.34 11.51
CA GLY A 230 -10.27 0.84 10.83
C GLY A 230 -9.23 1.61 11.64
N THR A 231 -8.69 1.04 12.73
CA THR A 231 -7.64 1.64 13.57
C THR A 231 -6.25 1.08 13.27
N PHE A 232 -5.18 1.81 13.61
CA PHE A 232 -3.79 1.34 13.60
C PHE A 232 -3.28 0.95 14.99
N LYS A 233 -3.86 1.54 16.04
CA LYS A 233 -3.45 1.47 17.44
C LYS A 233 -2.00 1.90 17.65
N PRO A 234 -1.66 3.17 17.33
CA PRO A 234 -0.27 3.65 17.31
C PRO A 234 0.46 3.51 18.65
N THR A 235 -0.26 3.53 19.77
CA THR A 235 0.29 3.43 21.13
C THR A 235 0.35 1.99 21.67
N SER A 236 -0.26 1.00 21.00
CA SER A 236 -0.19 -0.39 21.44
C SER A 236 1.21 -0.96 21.24
N ALA A 237 1.68 -1.73 22.23
CA ALA A 237 2.94 -2.45 22.13
C ALA A 237 2.87 -3.57 21.07
N VAL A 238 4.02 -3.87 20.45
CA VAL A 238 4.15 -4.98 19.48
C VAL A 238 4.87 -6.17 20.09
N THR A 239 4.50 -7.37 19.66
CA THR A 239 5.24 -8.59 20.01
C THR A 239 6.53 -8.71 19.22
N ARG A 240 7.45 -9.55 19.70
CA ARG A 240 8.68 -9.91 18.97
C ARG A 240 8.35 -10.54 17.61
N ALA A 241 7.27 -11.33 17.52
CA ALA A 241 6.80 -11.90 16.27
C ALA A 241 6.29 -10.85 15.28
N GLU A 242 5.50 -9.88 15.74
CA GLU A 242 5.02 -8.79 14.89
C GLU A 242 6.17 -7.92 14.40
N PHE A 243 7.10 -7.57 15.29
CA PHE A 243 8.26 -6.74 14.95
C PHE A 243 9.15 -7.42 13.91
N ILE A 244 9.47 -8.71 14.07
CA ILE A 244 10.34 -9.38 13.10
C ILE A 244 9.69 -9.55 11.73
N LYS A 245 8.37 -9.80 11.68
CA LYS A 245 7.62 -9.79 10.43
C LYS A 245 7.77 -8.45 9.72
N MET A 246 7.57 -7.35 10.45
CA MET A 246 7.70 -6.00 9.88
C MET A 246 9.12 -5.75 9.34
N VAL A 247 10.17 -6.14 10.07
CA VAL A 247 11.57 -5.99 9.63
C VAL A 247 11.85 -6.79 8.36
N VAL A 248 11.46 -8.06 8.32
CA VAL A 248 11.69 -8.96 7.18
C VAL A 248 10.95 -8.45 5.93
N THR A 249 9.68 -8.09 6.07
CA THR A 249 8.88 -7.56 4.95
C THR A 249 9.41 -6.21 4.47
N ALA A 250 9.80 -5.29 5.37
CA ALA A 250 10.29 -3.96 5.00
C ALA A 250 11.61 -3.98 4.23
N ASN A 251 12.41 -5.03 4.41
CA ASN A 251 13.70 -5.22 3.74
C ASN A 251 13.60 -6.13 2.51
N GLY A 252 12.40 -6.57 2.12
CA GLY A 252 12.21 -7.46 0.98
C GLY A 252 12.91 -8.81 1.12
N ILE A 253 13.14 -9.27 2.37
CA ILE A 253 13.83 -10.52 2.65
C ILE A 253 12.92 -11.69 2.28
N ASP A 254 13.44 -12.62 1.49
CA ASP A 254 12.72 -13.81 1.04
C ASP A 254 12.42 -14.76 2.22
N THR A 255 11.15 -15.14 2.33
CA THR A 255 10.64 -16.03 3.38
C THR A 255 10.48 -17.48 2.92
N LEU A 256 10.91 -17.83 1.70
CA LEU A 256 10.93 -19.20 1.18
C LEU A 256 11.99 -20.12 1.84
N THR A 257 12.49 -19.73 3.01
CA THR A 257 13.48 -20.50 3.76
C THR A 257 12.82 -21.76 4.35
N ALA A 258 13.46 -22.91 4.17
CA ALA A 258 13.02 -24.15 4.80
C ALA A 258 13.00 -23.98 6.33
N HIS A 259 12.02 -24.60 7.00
CA HIS A 259 11.98 -24.59 8.46
C HIS A 259 13.09 -25.48 9.03
N ASN A 260 14.11 -24.88 9.64
CA ASN A 260 15.26 -25.58 10.22
C ASN A 260 15.09 -25.82 11.73
N GLY A 261 14.06 -25.23 12.35
CA GLY A 261 13.81 -25.39 13.78
C GLY A 261 14.88 -24.70 14.63
N TYR A 262 15.36 -23.53 14.20
CA TYR A 262 16.41 -22.79 14.92
C TYR A 262 16.00 -22.40 16.35
N PHE A 263 14.70 -22.28 16.60
CA PHE A 263 14.13 -21.92 17.89
C PHE A 263 13.08 -22.96 18.30
N PRO A 264 13.24 -23.65 19.45
CA PRO A 264 12.33 -24.71 19.88
C PRO A 264 10.88 -24.26 20.13
N ASP A 265 10.68 -22.97 20.44
CA ASP A 265 9.37 -22.37 20.73
C ASP A 265 8.67 -21.79 19.49
N VAL A 266 9.23 -21.98 18.30
CA VAL A 266 8.61 -21.59 17.03
C VAL A 266 8.43 -22.84 16.18
N SER A 267 7.20 -23.37 16.15
CA SER A 267 6.89 -24.52 15.31
C SER A 267 6.72 -24.12 13.83
N SER A 268 6.91 -25.08 12.92
CA SER A 268 6.71 -24.87 11.47
C SER A 268 5.30 -24.40 11.09
N ALA A 269 4.30 -24.70 11.92
CA ALA A 269 2.92 -24.27 11.72
C ALA A 269 2.64 -22.85 12.24
N HIS A 270 3.54 -22.27 13.04
CA HIS A 270 3.36 -20.92 13.56
C HIS A 270 3.52 -19.89 12.45
N TRP A 271 2.61 -18.91 12.36
CA TRP A 271 2.59 -17.92 11.28
C TRP A 271 3.89 -17.11 11.15
N VAL A 272 4.61 -16.94 12.27
CA VAL A 272 5.89 -16.21 12.32
C VAL A 272 7.08 -17.03 11.81
N SER A 273 6.95 -18.37 11.75
CA SER A 273 8.03 -19.30 11.40
C SER A 273 8.85 -18.85 10.17
N PRO A 274 8.24 -18.57 9.00
CA PRO A 274 9.02 -18.25 7.81
C PRO A 274 9.84 -16.94 7.96
N TYR A 275 9.36 -15.98 8.74
CA TYR A 275 10.07 -14.72 9.02
C TYR A 275 11.24 -14.94 9.99
N VAL A 276 11.02 -15.74 11.04
CA VAL A 276 12.03 -16.07 12.03
C VAL A 276 13.17 -16.89 11.40
N GLU A 277 12.84 -17.87 10.57
CA GLU A 277 13.83 -18.70 9.87
C GLU A 277 14.69 -17.86 8.93
N ALA A 278 14.08 -16.99 8.11
CA ALA A 278 14.79 -16.09 7.21
C ALA A 278 15.69 -15.09 7.98
N ALA A 279 15.14 -14.45 9.01
CA ALA A 279 15.90 -13.51 9.84
C ALA A 279 17.08 -14.18 10.55
N LYS A 280 16.91 -15.43 11.00
CA LYS A 280 17.98 -16.19 11.65
C LYS A 280 19.07 -16.59 10.66
N ALA A 281 18.70 -17.03 9.46
CA ALA A 281 19.66 -17.37 8.41
C ALA A 281 20.57 -16.20 8.02
N LEU A 282 20.06 -14.97 8.15
CA LEU A 282 20.80 -13.71 7.91
C LEU A 282 21.48 -13.13 9.17
N ASN A 283 21.48 -13.85 10.29
CA ASN A 283 22.02 -13.39 11.59
C ASN A 283 21.39 -12.09 12.13
N ILE A 284 20.17 -11.76 11.70
CA ILE A 284 19.44 -10.59 12.19
C ILE A 284 18.99 -10.80 13.64
N ILE A 285 18.57 -12.03 13.97
CA ILE A 285 18.05 -12.39 15.29
C ILE A 285 18.87 -13.47 16.01
N SER A 286 18.76 -13.46 17.33
CA SER A 286 19.32 -14.46 18.24
C SER A 286 18.27 -14.84 19.29
N GLY A 287 18.43 -16.03 19.88
CA GLY A 287 17.55 -16.54 20.93
C GLY A 287 18.00 -16.09 22.30
N ASP A 288 17.18 -16.37 23.29
CA ASP A 288 17.55 -16.20 24.69
C ASP A 288 18.57 -17.27 25.16
N ALA A 289 18.93 -17.24 26.45
CA ALA A 289 19.86 -18.19 27.04
C ALA A 289 19.39 -19.66 26.97
N ALA A 290 18.09 -19.91 26.79
CA ALA A 290 17.50 -21.23 26.61
C ALA A 290 17.32 -21.59 25.12
N GLY A 291 17.77 -20.74 24.20
CA GLY A 291 17.66 -20.94 22.75
C GLY A 291 16.28 -20.62 22.18
N ASN A 292 15.40 -19.93 22.91
CA ASN A 292 14.03 -19.60 22.48
C ASN A 292 13.96 -18.23 21.81
N PHE A 293 13.04 -18.06 20.87
CA PHE A 293 12.77 -16.76 20.22
C PHE A 293 11.81 -15.88 21.02
N ARG A 294 10.86 -16.47 21.76
CA ARG A 294 9.78 -15.83 22.51
C ARG A 294 8.86 -14.96 21.63
N PRO A 295 8.11 -15.55 20.68
CA PRO A 295 7.34 -14.79 19.68
C PRO A 295 6.28 -13.86 20.27
N ASP A 296 5.60 -14.28 21.34
CA ASP A 296 4.44 -13.56 21.89
C ASP A 296 4.79 -12.54 22.98
N VAL A 297 6.06 -12.43 23.34
CA VAL A 297 6.51 -11.42 24.31
C VAL A 297 6.61 -10.06 23.63
N ILE A 298 6.21 -9.00 24.33
CA ILE A 298 6.39 -7.62 23.87
C ILE A 298 7.87 -7.34 23.68
N ILE A 299 8.23 -6.85 22.49
CA ILE A 299 9.61 -6.48 22.20
C ILE A 299 9.96 -5.20 22.98
N ASN A 300 11.11 -5.23 23.67
CA ASN A 300 11.64 -4.01 24.27
C ASN A 300 12.53 -3.24 23.29
N ARG A 301 12.77 -1.96 23.59
CA ARG A 301 13.51 -1.06 22.70
C ARG A 301 14.97 -1.47 22.49
N ALA A 302 15.60 -2.11 23.48
CA ALA A 302 16.97 -2.63 23.35
C ALA A 302 17.06 -3.80 22.37
N GLU A 303 16.09 -4.72 22.42
CA GLU A 303 15.95 -5.81 21.46
C GLU A 303 15.67 -5.28 20.06
N ALA A 304 14.74 -4.32 19.93
CA ALA A 304 14.43 -3.67 18.67
C ALA A 304 15.69 -3.04 18.04
N ALA A 305 16.50 -2.32 18.83
CA ALA A 305 17.75 -1.72 18.38
C ALA A 305 18.73 -2.75 17.82
N LYS A 306 18.96 -3.86 18.53
CA LYS A 306 19.84 -4.94 18.07
C LYS A 306 19.34 -5.55 16.76
N ILE A 307 18.05 -5.82 16.65
CA ILE A 307 17.46 -6.40 15.43
C ILE A 307 17.65 -5.46 14.23
N VAL A 308 17.35 -4.17 14.38
CA VAL A 308 17.39 -3.24 13.23
C VAL A 308 18.80 -2.83 12.83
N VAL A 309 19.75 -2.76 13.78
CA VAL A 309 21.17 -2.58 13.47
C VAL A 309 21.70 -3.76 12.65
N ASN A 310 21.36 -4.98 13.05
CA ASN A 310 21.76 -6.17 12.30
C ASN A 310 21.09 -6.22 10.93
N ALA A 311 19.79 -5.92 10.84
CA ALA A 311 19.05 -5.91 9.57
C ALA A 311 19.58 -4.86 8.59
N ALA A 312 19.96 -3.68 9.10
CA ALA A 312 20.57 -2.62 8.31
C ALA A 312 22.05 -2.89 7.95
N ASN A 313 22.64 -3.97 8.48
CA ASN A 313 24.08 -4.24 8.42
C ASN A 313 24.92 -3.01 8.80
N ALA A 314 24.49 -2.29 9.83
CA ALA A 314 25.12 -1.05 10.25
C ALA A 314 26.46 -1.31 10.94
N ASN A 315 27.48 -0.51 10.59
CA ASN A 315 28.78 -0.59 11.24
C ASN A 315 28.67 -0.20 12.71
N GLU A 316 29.16 -1.05 13.61
CA GLU A 316 29.14 -0.79 15.05
C GLU A 316 29.80 0.57 15.37
N ASN A 317 29.08 1.40 16.12
CA ASN A 317 29.56 2.69 16.57
C ASN A 317 29.02 3.01 17.97
N ALA A 318 29.85 2.77 18.97
CA ALA A 318 29.52 2.99 20.38
C ALA A 318 29.99 4.34 20.94
N SER A 319 30.44 5.27 20.08
CA SER A 319 30.98 6.58 20.48
C SER A 319 29.88 7.65 20.62
N GLY A 320 30.12 8.70 21.42
CA GLY A 320 29.24 9.89 21.48
C GLY A 320 28.39 10.03 22.74
N GLU A 321 27.44 10.98 22.71
CA GLU A 321 26.58 11.35 23.83
C GLU A 321 25.74 10.17 24.35
N LEU A 322 25.71 10.03 25.68
CA LEU A 322 24.99 8.98 26.37
C LEU A 322 23.48 9.26 26.43
N PHE A 323 22.71 8.17 26.48
CA PHE A 323 21.38 8.21 27.07
C PHE A 323 21.52 8.11 28.59
N SER A 324 20.79 8.92 29.34
CA SER A 324 20.94 8.98 30.81
C SER A 324 20.55 7.69 31.52
N ASP A 325 19.86 6.78 30.83
CA ASP A 325 19.32 5.52 31.34
C ASP A 325 19.94 4.26 30.68
N VAL A 326 21.06 4.41 29.98
CA VAL A 326 21.79 3.29 29.36
C VAL A 326 23.24 3.28 29.86
N ALA A 327 23.56 2.34 30.73
CA ALA A 327 24.92 2.14 31.24
C ALA A 327 25.84 1.52 30.17
N SER A 328 27.13 1.82 30.22
CA SER A 328 28.13 1.33 29.25
C SER A 328 28.36 -0.17 29.28
N ASP A 329 28.03 -0.83 30.40
CA ASP A 329 28.09 -2.28 30.60
C ASP A 329 26.76 -2.98 30.29
N PHE A 330 25.73 -2.23 29.88
CA PHE A 330 24.46 -2.81 29.45
C PHE A 330 24.65 -3.66 28.19
N TRP A 331 24.07 -4.85 28.14
CA TRP A 331 24.27 -5.81 27.04
C TRP A 331 23.94 -5.25 25.65
N ALA A 332 23.01 -4.29 25.59
CA ALA A 332 22.59 -3.64 24.35
C ALA A 332 23.25 -2.27 24.14
N TYR A 333 24.25 -1.88 24.93
CA TYR A 333 24.91 -0.58 24.82
C TYR A 333 25.40 -0.32 23.38
N VAL A 334 26.18 -1.25 22.81
CA VAL A 334 26.72 -1.10 21.45
C VAL A 334 25.61 -1.02 20.39
N PRO A 335 24.61 -1.92 20.35
CA PRO A 335 23.47 -1.78 19.43
C PRO A 335 22.68 -0.48 19.59
N ILE A 336 22.43 -0.03 20.82
CA ILE A 336 21.68 1.20 21.09
C ILE A 336 22.44 2.41 20.56
N MET A 337 23.73 2.50 20.87
CA MET A 337 24.58 3.59 20.40
C MET A 337 24.75 3.57 18.88
N THR A 338 24.87 2.38 18.28
CA THR A 338 24.94 2.23 16.83
C THR A 338 23.64 2.71 16.18
N ALA A 339 22.48 2.29 16.69
CA ALA A 339 21.17 2.70 16.19
C ALA A 339 20.98 4.23 16.29
N ARG A 340 21.46 4.87 17.35
CA ARG A 340 21.47 6.33 17.50
C ARG A 340 22.37 6.98 16.47
N ASN A 341 23.61 6.55 16.38
CA ASN A 341 24.63 7.15 15.52
C ASN A 341 24.35 6.95 14.03
N SER A 342 23.58 5.93 13.66
CA SER A 342 23.07 5.71 12.30
C SER A 342 21.75 6.43 12.01
N GLY A 343 21.19 7.20 12.95
CA GLY A 343 19.91 7.91 12.80
C GLY A 343 18.66 7.01 12.81
N ILE A 344 18.82 5.72 13.11
CA ILE A 344 17.75 4.73 13.13
C ILE A 344 16.84 4.94 14.35
N ILE A 345 17.42 5.15 15.54
CA ILE A 345 16.70 5.39 16.80
C ILE A 345 17.31 6.55 17.58
N ASN A 346 16.63 7.70 17.65
CA ASN A 346 17.17 8.91 18.26
C ASN A 346 17.02 8.98 19.79
N GLY A 347 16.19 8.12 20.39
CA GLY A 347 15.77 8.25 21.79
C GLY A 347 14.64 9.26 22.00
N TYR A 348 14.39 9.63 23.25
CA TYR A 348 13.33 10.55 23.64
C TYR A 348 13.87 11.97 23.90
N PRO A 349 13.02 13.02 23.79
CA PRO A 349 13.43 14.41 24.04
C PRO A 349 13.98 14.67 25.45
N ASP A 350 13.68 13.81 26.42
CA ASP A 350 14.18 13.87 27.79
C ASP A 350 15.60 13.30 27.96
N GLY A 351 16.26 12.89 26.87
CA GLY A 351 17.60 12.31 26.88
C GLY A 351 17.65 10.82 27.25
N THR A 352 16.50 10.16 27.37
CA THR A 352 16.41 8.71 27.67
C THR A 352 16.27 7.86 26.42
N PHE A 353 16.66 6.59 26.51
CA PHE A 353 16.41 5.57 25.49
C PHE A 353 15.24 4.65 25.85
N ARG A 354 15.01 4.42 27.15
CA ARG A 354 14.04 3.49 27.74
C ARG A 354 14.24 2.04 27.29
N PRO A 355 15.43 1.44 27.50
CA PRO A 355 15.84 0.19 26.87
C PRO A 355 14.94 -1.01 27.18
N VAL A 356 14.37 -1.07 28.39
CA VAL A 356 13.50 -2.15 28.85
C VAL A 356 12.01 -1.88 28.57
N GLY A 357 11.66 -0.68 28.13
CA GLY A 357 10.29 -0.33 27.75
C GLY A 357 9.88 -1.00 26.45
N GLY A 358 8.61 -1.40 26.36
CA GLY A 358 8.04 -1.94 25.13
C GLY A 358 8.02 -0.89 24.00
N ALA A 359 8.25 -1.32 22.76
CA ALA A 359 8.09 -0.45 21.60
C ALA A 359 6.63 -0.41 21.14
N SER A 360 6.08 0.78 20.93
CA SER A 360 4.72 0.91 20.36
C SER A 360 4.70 0.58 18.86
N ARG A 361 3.51 0.36 18.29
CA ARG A 361 3.32 0.17 16.84
C ARG A 361 3.83 1.37 16.04
N ALA A 362 3.55 2.59 16.49
CA ALA A 362 4.02 3.81 15.81
C ALA A 362 5.54 3.98 15.92
N GLU A 363 6.13 3.70 17.08
CA GLU A 363 7.58 3.72 17.25
C GLU A 363 8.24 2.66 16.36
N SER A 364 7.71 1.44 16.37
CA SER A 364 8.19 0.35 15.52
C SER A 364 8.10 0.72 14.04
N ALA A 365 7.01 1.36 13.60
CA ALA A 365 6.88 1.86 12.24
C ALA A 365 7.97 2.88 11.88
N LYS A 366 8.25 3.85 12.75
CA LYS A 366 9.34 4.82 12.55
C LYS A 366 10.70 4.15 12.44
N ILE A 367 11.00 3.22 13.35
CA ILE A 367 12.29 2.54 13.41
C ILE A 367 12.50 1.73 12.12
N ILE A 368 11.48 0.97 11.70
CA ILE A 368 11.55 0.09 10.54
C ILE A 368 11.58 0.89 9.24
N PHE A 369 10.84 2.01 9.17
CA PHE A 369 10.95 2.94 8.05
C PHE A 369 12.39 3.42 7.84
N SER A 370 13.16 3.63 8.91
CA SER A 370 14.53 4.16 8.84
C SER A 370 15.55 3.17 8.26
N ILE A 371 15.19 1.88 8.16
CA ILE A 371 16.04 0.82 7.60
C ILE A 371 15.45 0.18 6.33
N SER A 372 14.32 0.70 5.84
CA SER A 372 13.65 0.17 4.66
C SER A 372 14.18 0.89 3.40
N PRO A 373 14.67 0.16 2.38
CA PRO A 373 15.27 0.73 1.18
C PRO A 373 14.29 1.49 0.28
#